data_AF-A0A257WFI9-F1
#
_entry.id   AF-A0A257WFI9-F1
#
_cell.length_a   1.000
_cell.length_b   1.000
_cell.length_c   1.000
_cell.angle_alpha   90.00
_cell.angle_beta   90.00
_cell.angle_gamma   90.00
#
_symmetry.space_group_name_H-M   'P 1'
#
loop_
_entity.id
_entity.type
_entity.pdbx_description
1 polymer ?
#
loop_
_entity_poly.entity_id
_entity_poly.type
_entity_poly.pdbx_seq_one_letter_code
_entity_poly.pdbx_strand_id
1 'polypeptide(L)'
;MASKKITIIGGGNLGASIAEGLLQSGFSKPGDITITRRTTGLLQRFADQGCKVHSDNKKAVKEGEVIILAVKPYNYAAIVKEIKTVLDPKKHILVSVITGVWIEQLQKEIGKPVPVIRAMPNTAIAIQQSMTCLAHAHATDKQIEYIQGLFDVLGRTTLIDEKLMDAATVLGACGTAFAMRYIRANIQGGIEIGFDAKTATLIAAQTIKGAADLLLTKGSHPEQEIDKVTTPKGCTIAGLNEMEHQGFSSSLIRGVLASYNKILKD
;
A
#
# COMPACT_ATOMS: atom_id res chain seq x y z
N MET A 1 -10.10 -18.19 8.22
CA MET A 1 -8.66 -18.44 8.46
C MET A 1 -8.40 -18.45 9.96
N ALA A 2 -7.45 -19.26 10.46
CA ALA A 2 -7.10 -19.23 11.89
C ALA A 2 -6.47 -17.87 12.25
N SER A 3 -6.92 -17.24 13.34
CA SER A 3 -6.35 -15.99 13.85
C SER A 3 -4.87 -16.20 14.20
N LYS A 4 -3.97 -15.37 13.66
CA LYS A 4 -2.56 -15.34 14.05
C LYS A 4 -2.26 -14.09 14.87
N LYS A 5 -1.27 -14.19 15.76
CA LYS A 5 -0.76 -13.02 16.49
C LYS A 5 0.12 -12.17 15.57
N ILE A 6 -0.23 -10.90 15.40
CA ILE A 6 0.47 -9.96 14.52
C ILE A 6 1.26 -8.97 15.36
N THR A 7 2.56 -8.87 15.09
CA THR A 7 3.46 -7.89 15.70
C THR A 7 3.89 -6.86 14.67
N ILE A 8 3.51 -5.60 14.87
CA ILE A 8 3.89 -4.48 14.02
C ILE A 8 5.04 -3.73 14.69
N ILE A 9 6.24 -3.88 14.14
CA ILE A 9 7.42 -3.16 14.59
C ILE A 9 7.45 -1.78 13.91
N GLY A 10 7.15 -0.75 14.69
CA GLY A 10 7.07 0.63 14.19
C GLY A 10 5.64 1.13 14.05
N GLY A 11 5.05 1.60 15.15
CA GLY A 11 3.76 2.32 15.17
C GLY A 11 3.84 3.78 14.70
N GLY A 12 4.50 4.02 13.55
CA GLY A 12 4.39 5.28 12.81
C GLY A 12 3.13 5.31 11.95
N ASN A 13 3.00 6.26 11.01
CA ASN A 13 1.79 6.42 10.19
C ASN A 13 1.36 5.12 9.49
N LEU A 14 2.30 4.43 8.81
CA LEU A 14 1.99 3.19 8.08
C LEU A 14 1.65 2.03 9.01
N GLY A 15 2.47 1.76 10.04
CA GLY A 15 2.20 0.69 10.99
C GLY A 15 0.90 0.91 11.78
N ALA A 16 0.59 2.16 12.13
CA ALA A 16 -0.68 2.51 12.75
C ALA A 16 -1.87 2.32 11.78
N SER A 17 -1.73 2.67 10.51
CA SER A 17 -2.79 2.47 9.51
C SER A 17 -3.06 0.99 9.25
N ILE A 18 -2.02 0.15 9.23
CA ILE A 18 -2.15 -1.31 9.14
C ILE A 18 -2.92 -1.82 10.37
N ALA A 19 -2.49 -1.47 11.58
CA ALA A 19 -3.17 -1.90 12.80
C ALA A 19 -4.65 -1.48 12.80
N GLU A 20 -4.93 -0.22 12.49
CA GLU A 20 -6.27 0.35 12.48
C GLU A 20 -7.17 -0.34 11.44
N GLY A 21 -6.69 -0.56 10.22
CA GLY A 21 -7.45 -1.26 9.19
C GLY A 21 -7.71 -2.74 9.51
N LEU A 22 -6.78 -3.43 10.18
CA LEU A 22 -6.98 -4.81 10.63
C LEU A 22 -8.02 -4.93 11.74
N LEU A 23 -8.10 -3.93 12.62
CA LEU A 23 -9.13 -3.85 13.66
C LEU A 23 -10.50 -3.54 13.06
N GLN A 24 -10.58 -2.52 12.20
CA GLN A 24 -11.85 -2.08 11.59
C GLN A 24 -12.47 -3.14 10.68
N SER A 25 -11.65 -3.91 9.96
CA SER A 25 -12.12 -5.02 9.12
C SER A 25 -12.53 -6.26 9.91
N GLY A 26 -12.21 -6.33 11.21
CA GLY A 26 -12.42 -7.53 12.02
C GLY A 26 -11.50 -8.70 11.65
N PHE A 27 -10.47 -8.48 10.82
CA PHE A 27 -9.51 -9.51 10.44
C PHE A 27 -8.72 -10.03 11.66
N SER A 28 -8.48 -9.17 12.65
CA SER A 28 -7.79 -9.54 13.89
C SER A 28 -8.47 -8.93 15.10
N LYS A 29 -8.50 -9.68 16.20
CA LYS A 29 -8.94 -9.16 17.49
C LYS A 29 -7.87 -8.23 18.05
N PRO A 30 -8.25 -7.19 18.82
CA PRO A 30 -7.27 -6.29 19.44
C PRO A 30 -6.16 -7.03 20.21
N GLY A 31 -6.52 -8.02 21.03
CA GLY A 31 -5.55 -8.80 21.82
C GLY A 31 -4.56 -9.64 21.01
N ASP A 32 -4.82 -9.85 19.71
CA ASP A 32 -3.93 -10.54 18.78
C ASP A 32 -2.95 -9.59 18.07
N ILE A 33 -3.12 -8.26 18.22
CA ILE A 33 -2.24 -7.26 17.64
C ILE A 33 -1.31 -6.68 18.71
N THR A 34 -0.01 -6.71 18.41
CA THR A 34 1.03 -6.04 19.19
C THR A 34 1.69 -4.96 18.35
N ILE A 35 1.79 -3.72 18.86
CA ILE A 35 2.42 -2.60 18.16
C ILE A 35 3.61 -2.11 18.98
N THR A 36 4.76 -1.95 18.36
CA THR A 36 5.96 -1.43 19.05
C THR A 36 6.33 -0.02 18.62
N ARG A 37 6.79 0.77 19.60
CA ARG A 37 7.38 2.09 19.39
C ARG A 37 8.26 2.47 20.58
N ARG A 38 9.35 3.21 20.33
CA ARG A 38 10.23 3.73 21.40
C ARG A 38 9.44 4.52 22.45
N THR A 39 8.56 5.41 22.01
CA THR A 39 7.65 6.19 22.85
C THR A 39 6.25 5.61 22.75
N THR A 40 5.85 4.81 23.74
CA THR A 40 4.58 4.06 23.74
C THR A 40 3.35 4.93 23.95
N GLY A 41 3.46 6.11 24.56
CA GLY A 41 2.32 7.01 24.78
C GLY A 41 1.59 7.42 23.50
N LEU A 42 2.28 7.41 22.35
CA LEU A 42 1.68 7.69 21.04
C LEU A 42 0.88 6.51 20.47
N LEU A 43 0.84 5.38 21.18
CA LEU A 43 0.04 4.19 20.86
C LEU A 43 -1.14 4.01 21.83
N GLN A 44 -1.38 4.97 22.74
CA GLN A 44 -2.41 4.84 23.78
C GLN A 44 -3.78 4.46 23.20
N ARG A 45 -4.18 5.10 22.10
CA ARG A 45 -5.44 4.77 21.39
C ARG A 45 -5.59 3.29 21.02
N PHE A 46 -4.49 2.59 20.72
CA PHE A 46 -4.51 1.17 20.41
C PHE A 46 -4.57 0.32 21.68
N ALA A 47 -3.88 0.74 22.74
CA ALA A 47 -3.99 0.11 24.05
C ALA A 47 -5.43 0.19 24.60
N ASP A 48 -6.08 1.35 24.44
CA ASP A 48 -7.49 1.57 24.84
C ASP A 48 -8.46 0.68 24.06
N GLN A 49 -8.12 0.32 22.81
CA GLN A 49 -8.87 -0.64 21.99
C GLN A 49 -8.59 -2.10 22.35
N GLY A 50 -7.62 -2.38 23.24
CA GLY A 50 -7.24 -3.72 23.69
C GLY A 50 -6.04 -4.33 22.96
N CYS A 51 -5.32 -3.56 22.14
CA CYS A 51 -4.06 -4.01 21.56
C CYS A 51 -2.92 -4.02 22.58
N LYS A 52 -1.93 -4.87 22.35
CA LYS A 52 -0.69 -4.84 23.14
C LYS A 52 0.24 -3.76 22.59
N VAL A 53 0.86 -3.00 23.49
CA VAL A 53 1.85 -1.98 23.13
C VAL A 53 3.16 -2.22 23.89
N HIS A 54 4.29 -2.21 23.18
CA HIS A 54 5.60 -2.44 23.79
C HIS A 54 6.66 -1.48 23.25
N SER A 55 7.66 -1.17 24.07
CA SER A 55 8.90 -0.52 23.62
C SER A 55 9.99 -1.53 23.24
N ASP A 56 9.85 -2.79 23.62
CA ASP A 56 10.80 -3.89 23.40
C ASP A 56 10.37 -4.75 22.20
N ASN A 57 11.14 -4.67 21.11
CA ASN A 57 10.83 -5.41 19.88
C ASN A 57 11.02 -6.92 20.05
N LYS A 58 12.01 -7.36 20.84
CA LYS A 58 12.29 -8.79 21.05
C LYS A 58 11.13 -9.48 21.76
N LYS A 59 10.58 -8.85 22.80
CA LYS A 59 9.40 -9.37 23.51
C LYS A 59 8.21 -9.50 22.57
N ALA A 60 7.91 -8.44 21.81
CA ALA A 60 6.81 -8.44 20.87
C ALA A 60 6.97 -9.51 19.77
N VAL A 61 8.18 -9.73 19.26
CA VAL A 61 8.44 -10.77 18.25
C VAL A 61 8.24 -12.17 18.82
N LYS A 62 8.67 -12.44 20.06
CA LYS A 62 8.48 -13.76 20.68
C LYS A 62 7.01 -14.16 20.81
N GLU A 63 6.11 -13.19 21.00
CA GLU A 63 4.67 -13.44 21.12
C GLU A 63 3.95 -13.54 19.77
N GLY A 64 4.47 -12.89 18.73
CA GLY A 64 3.87 -12.83 17.40
C GLY A 64 4.19 -14.04 16.51
N GLU A 65 3.39 -14.24 15.48
CA GLU A 65 3.63 -15.17 14.37
C GLU A 65 3.89 -14.43 13.06
N VAL A 66 3.20 -13.31 12.84
CA VAL A 66 3.45 -12.42 11.70
C VAL A 66 4.14 -11.16 12.20
N ILE A 67 5.34 -10.90 11.71
CA ILE A 67 6.16 -9.76 12.14
C ILE A 67 6.20 -8.75 11.00
N ILE A 68 5.47 -7.64 11.14
CA ILE A 68 5.44 -6.56 10.15
C ILE A 68 6.47 -5.50 10.51
N LEU A 69 7.49 -5.30 9.66
CA LEU A 69 8.48 -4.24 9.80
C LEU A 69 7.97 -2.97 9.12
N ALA A 70 7.45 -2.03 9.92
CA ALA A 70 6.94 -0.74 9.49
C ALA A 70 7.83 0.42 9.99
N VAL A 71 9.14 0.30 9.78
CA VAL A 71 10.14 1.29 10.18
C VAL A 71 10.70 2.05 8.98
N LYS A 72 11.40 3.15 9.25
CA LYS A 72 12.09 3.91 8.21
C LYS A 72 13.27 3.11 7.63
N PRO A 73 13.61 3.27 6.34
CA PRO A 73 14.68 2.53 5.69
C PRO A 73 15.99 2.58 6.48
N TYR A 74 16.47 3.75 6.87
CA TYR A 74 17.73 3.89 7.63
C TYR A 74 17.76 3.20 9.01
N ASN A 75 16.62 2.78 9.56
CA ASN A 75 16.56 2.07 10.84
C ASN A 75 16.52 0.54 10.69
N TYR A 76 16.29 -0.01 9.50
CA TYR A 76 15.95 -1.43 9.35
C TYR A 76 17.06 -2.37 9.87
N ALA A 77 18.32 -2.10 9.53
CA ALA A 77 19.43 -2.98 9.87
C ALA A 77 19.61 -3.14 11.39
N ALA A 78 19.50 -2.04 12.14
CA ALA A 78 19.59 -2.07 13.60
C ALA A 78 18.45 -2.91 14.22
N ILE A 79 17.23 -2.76 13.70
CA ILE A 79 16.05 -3.51 14.17
C ILE A 79 16.16 -4.99 13.81
N VAL A 80 16.57 -5.33 12.58
CA VAL A 80 16.78 -6.73 12.17
C VAL A 80 17.86 -7.39 13.02
N LYS A 81 18.99 -6.68 13.26
CA LYS A 81 20.05 -7.16 14.15
C LYS A 81 19.56 -7.37 15.59
N GLU A 82 18.66 -6.52 16.07
CA GLU A 82 18.04 -6.67 17.38
C GLU A 82 17.18 -7.94 17.47
N ILE A 83 16.30 -8.19 16.49
CA ILE A 83 15.31 -9.26 16.58
C ILE A 83 15.77 -10.61 16.03
N LYS A 84 16.84 -10.67 15.22
CA LYS A 84 17.24 -11.91 14.52
C LYS A 84 17.49 -13.11 15.45
N THR A 85 17.95 -12.87 16.67
CA THR A 85 18.19 -13.94 17.65
C THR A 85 16.91 -14.60 18.12
N VAL A 86 15.79 -13.89 18.12
CA VAL A 86 14.47 -14.39 18.54
C VAL A 86 13.59 -14.82 17.37
N LEU A 87 14.04 -14.62 16.12
CA LEU A 87 13.33 -15.13 14.94
C LEU A 87 13.47 -16.65 14.82
N ASP A 88 12.33 -17.34 14.72
CA ASP A 88 12.19 -18.76 14.49
C ASP A 88 11.59 -19.03 13.09
N PRO A 89 12.33 -19.65 12.16
CA PRO A 89 11.85 -20.00 10.82
C PRO A 89 10.60 -20.88 10.78
N LYS A 90 10.32 -21.66 11.83
CA LYS A 90 9.16 -22.56 11.88
C LYS A 90 7.88 -21.84 12.30
N LYS A 91 8.02 -20.69 12.97
CA LYS A 91 6.91 -19.94 13.57
C LYS A 91 6.64 -18.63 12.86
N HIS A 92 7.69 -17.89 12.51
CA HIS A 92 7.56 -16.50 12.11
C HIS A 92 7.48 -16.33 10.59
N ILE A 93 6.63 -15.39 10.18
CA ILE A 93 6.60 -14.81 8.83
C ILE A 93 7.01 -13.36 8.97
N LEU A 94 8.11 -12.97 8.32
CA LEU A 94 8.57 -11.59 8.32
C LEU A 94 7.97 -10.85 7.12
N VAL A 95 7.20 -9.81 7.38
CA VAL A 95 6.62 -8.94 6.35
C VAL A 95 7.34 -7.60 6.40
N SER A 96 8.01 -7.19 5.34
CA SER A 96 8.66 -5.89 5.24
C SER A 96 7.81 -4.94 4.40
N VAL A 97 7.42 -3.79 4.97
CA VAL A 97 6.82 -2.67 4.23
C VAL A 97 7.79 -1.50 4.03
N ILE A 98 9.09 -1.79 4.12
CA ILE A 98 10.16 -0.81 4.07
C ILE A 98 10.55 -0.55 2.61
N THR A 99 10.48 0.72 2.18
CA THR A 99 10.91 1.13 0.85
C THR A 99 12.42 0.96 0.66
N GLY A 100 12.84 0.44 -0.50
CA GLY A 100 14.26 0.31 -0.87
C GLY A 100 15.03 -0.79 -0.16
N VAL A 101 14.36 -1.68 0.59
CA VAL A 101 14.99 -2.83 1.24
C VAL A 101 14.51 -4.12 0.58
N TRP A 102 15.45 -4.82 -0.05
CA TRP A 102 15.22 -6.06 -0.80
C TRP A 102 15.17 -7.28 0.12
N ILE A 103 14.47 -8.33 -0.33
CA ILE A 103 14.36 -9.60 0.41
C ILE A 103 15.73 -10.20 0.67
N GLU A 104 16.63 -10.19 -0.32
CA GLU A 104 18.00 -10.69 -0.16
C GLU A 104 18.76 -9.98 0.96
N GLN A 105 18.61 -8.65 1.09
CA GLN A 105 19.24 -7.87 2.16
C GLN A 105 18.71 -8.28 3.53
N LEU A 106 17.39 -8.46 3.66
CA LEU A 106 16.78 -8.93 4.91
C LEU A 106 17.26 -10.33 5.27
N GLN A 107 17.26 -11.25 4.31
CA GLN A 107 17.68 -12.64 4.53
C GLN A 107 19.15 -12.71 4.95
N LYS A 108 20.03 -11.94 4.31
CA LYS A 108 21.45 -11.85 4.67
C LYS A 108 21.65 -11.37 6.11
N GLU A 109 20.93 -10.34 6.52
CA GLU A 109 21.01 -9.80 7.89
C GLU A 109 20.45 -10.76 8.96
N ILE A 110 19.36 -11.46 8.62
CA ILE A 110 18.72 -12.45 9.50
C ILE A 110 19.60 -13.69 9.67
N GLY A 111 20.24 -14.16 8.59
CA GLY A 111 21.10 -15.34 8.58
C GLY A 111 20.38 -16.67 8.85
N LYS A 112 19.07 -16.72 8.62
CA LYS A 112 18.19 -17.90 8.82
C LYS A 112 17.15 -17.95 7.70
N PRO A 113 16.63 -19.14 7.34
CA PRO A 113 15.62 -19.30 6.29
C PRO A 113 14.21 -18.93 6.78
N VAL A 114 14.05 -17.76 7.38
CA VAL A 114 12.74 -17.23 7.79
C VAL A 114 11.97 -16.84 6.52
N PRO A 115 10.69 -17.21 6.37
CA PRO A 115 9.83 -16.68 5.32
C PRO A 115 9.84 -15.15 5.33
N VAL A 116 10.26 -14.54 4.22
CA VAL A 116 10.23 -13.08 4.05
C VAL A 116 9.25 -12.73 2.94
N ILE A 117 8.33 -11.82 3.23
CA ILE A 117 7.40 -11.23 2.27
C ILE A 117 7.66 -9.74 2.26
N ARG A 118 8.03 -9.19 1.10
CA ARG A 118 8.07 -7.75 0.86
C ARG A 118 6.69 -7.32 0.40
N ALA A 119 6.11 -6.36 1.09
CA ALA A 119 4.81 -5.79 0.78
C ALA A 119 4.98 -4.28 0.52
N MET A 120 4.50 -3.80 -0.62
CA MET A 120 4.55 -2.38 -0.97
C MET A 120 3.13 -1.81 -1.03
N PRO A 121 2.53 -1.43 0.11
CA PRO A 121 1.26 -0.72 0.14
C PRO A 121 1.46 0.75 -0.26
N ASN A 122 0.36 1.48 -0.42
CA ASN A 122 0.37 2.93 -0.59
C ASN A 122 -0.39 3.65 0.55
N THR A 123 -0.47 4.98 0.46
CA THR A 123 -1.09 5.81 1.50
C THR A 123 -2.60 5.60 1.68
N ALA A 124 -3.29 5.02 0.68
CA ALA A 124 -4.71 4.73 0.75
C ALA A 124 -5.04 3.56 1.70
N ILE A 125 -4.02 2.89 2.26
CA ILE A 125 -4.20 1.89 3.31
C ILE A 125 -4.92 2.45 4.55
N ALA A 126 -4.79 3.75 4.82
CA ALA A 126 -5.48 4.44 5.92
C ALA A 126 -7.01 4.46 5.76
N ILE A 127 -7.52 4.20 4.55
CA ILE A 127 -8.95 4.12 4.23
C ILE A 127 -9.32 2.76 3.63
N GLN A 128 -8.48 1.73 3.83
CA GLN A 128 -8.69 0.37 3.30
C GLN A 128 -8.86 0.30 1.77
N GLN A 129 -8.17 1.18 1.03
CA GLN A 129 -8.17 1.22 -0.44
C GLN A 129 -6.74 1.16 -1.00
N SER A 130 -5.82 0.50 -0.28
CA SER A 130 -4.44 0.33 -0.74
C SER A 130 -4.36 -0.58 -1.95
N MET A 131 -3.46 -0.28 -2.89
CA MET A 131 -2.90 -1.31 -3.76
C MET A 131 -1.59 -1.80 -3.12
N THR A 132 -1.49 -3.09 -2.83
CA THR A 132 -0.33 -3.69 -2.16
C THR A 132 0.32 -4.75 -3.04
N CYS A 133 1.49 -4.47 -3.57
CA CYS A 133 2.26 -5.48 -4.31
C CYS A 133 3.08 -6.35 -3.35
N LEU A 134 3.03 -7.66 -3.56
CA LEU A 134 3.72 -8.65 -2.72
C LEU A 134 4.79 -9.37 -3.54
N ALA A 135 5.93 -9.62 -2.91
CA ALA A 135 6.97 -10.54 -3.37
C ALA A 135 7.46 -11.34 -2.16
N HIS A 136 7.98 -12.55 -2.36
CA HIS A 136 8.37 -13.41 -1.23
C HIS A 136 9.57 -14.30 -1.55
N ALA A 137 10.23 -14.75 -0.49
CA ALA A 137 11.19 -15.85 -0.53
C ALA A 137 11.03 -16.74 0.70
N HIS A 138 11.17 -18.05 0.48
CA HIS A 138 10.98 -19.11 1.50
C HIS A 138 9.59 -19.14 2.18
N ALA A 139 8.62 -18.38 1.69
CA ALA A 139 7.23 -18.49 2.12
C ALA A 139 6.51 -19.61 1.37
N THR A 140 5.72 -20.39 2.09
CA THR A 140 4.81 -21.39 1.54
C THR A 140 3.52 -20.76 1.02
N ASP A 141 2.80 -21.43 0.13
CA ASP A 141 1.54 -20.93 -0.45
C ASP A 141 0.53 -20.52 0.62
N LYS A 142 0.41 -21.29 1.71
CA LYS A 142 -0.48 -20.97 2.84
C LYS A 142 -0.08 -19.70 3.57
N GLN A 143 1.22 -19.41 3.65
CA GLN A 143 1.72 -18.19 4.29
C GLN A 143 1.47 -16.98 3.38
N ILE A 144 1.63 -17.16 2.07
CA ILE A 144 1.33 -16.11 1.09
C ILE A 144 -0.16 -15.80 1.09
N GLU A 145 -1.02 -16.82 1.04
CA GLU A 145 -2.49 -16.67 1.08
C GLU A 145 -2.94 -15.93 2.35
N TYR A 146 -2.36 -16.26 3.51
CA TYR A 146 -2.66 -15.56 4.76
C TYR A 146 -2.27 -14.08 4.69
N ILE A 147 -1.10 -13.76 4.14
CA ILE A 147 -0.64 -12.37 4.01
C ILE A 147 -1.40 -11.59 2.93
N GLN A 148 -1.81 -12.26 1.84
CA GLN A 148 -2.74 -11.69 0.87
C GLN A 148 -4.06 -11.31 1.54
N GLY A 149 -4.69 -12.25 2.26
CA GLY A 149 -5.92 -11.97 3.00
C GLY A 149 -5.77 -10.83 4.03
N LEU A 150 -4.61 -10.73 4.69
CA LEU A 150 -4.30 -9.62 5.61
C LEU A 150 -4.28 -8.26 4.91
N PHE A 151 -3.72 -8.16 3.71
CA PHE A 151 -3.65 -6.89 2.98
C PHE A 151 -4.87 -6.63 2.10
N ASP A 152 -5.63 -7.65 1.70
CA ASP A 152 -6.88 -7.51 0.95
C ASP A 152 -7.99 -6.88 1.80
N VAL A 153 -7.99 -7.06 3.12
CA VAL A 153 -8.90 -6.27 3.98
C VAL A 153 -8.49 -4.80 4.11
N LEU A 154 -7.30 -4.44 3.61
CA LEU A 154 -6.76 -3.08 3.59
C LEU A 154 -6.79 -2.48 2.17
N GLY A 155 -7.38 -3.19 1.19
CA GLY A 155 -7.49 -2.78 -0.20
C GLY A 155 -7.45 -3.97 -1.16
N ARG A 156 -6.45 -4.02 -2.04
CA ARG A 156 -6.22 -5.15 -2.97
C ARG A 156 -4.74 -5.51 -3.02
N THR A 157 -4.46 -6.79 -3.21
CA THR A 157 -3.10 -7.30 -3.38
C THR A 157 -2.84 -7.84 -4.78
N THR A 158 -1.56 -7.87 -5.15
CA THR A 158 -1.08 -8.64 -6.31
C THR A 158 0.29 -9.21 -6.02
N LEU A 159 0.53 -10.45 -6.44
CA LEU A 159 1.85 -11.07 -6.37
C LEU A 159 2.65 -10.67 -7.61
N ILE A 160 3.90 -10.26 -7.41
CA ILE A 160 4.83 -9.88 -8.49
C ILE A 160 6.22 -10.44 -8.21
N ASP A 161 7.04 -10.49 -9.26
CA ASP A 161 8.50 -10.67 -9.12
C ASP A 161 9.07 -9.45 -8.37
N GLU A 162 9.97 -9.69 -7.41
CA GLU A 162 10.57 -8.61 -6.62
C GLU A 162 11.27 -7.57 -7.49
N LYS A 163 11.84 -7.97 -8.65
CA LYS A 163 12.48 -7.04 -9.59
C LYS A 163 11.55 -5.95 -10.12
N LEU A 164 10.23 -6.17 -10.06
CA LEU A 164 9.21 -5.21 -10.45
C LEU A 164 8.77 -4.30 -9.30
N MET A 165 9.33 -4.45 -8.09
CA MET A 165 8.85 -3.73 -6.91
C MET A 165 9.08 -2.21 -6.99
N ASP A 166 10.15 -1.78 -7.65
CA ASP A 166 10.40 -0.35 -7.89
C ASP A 166 9.40 0.22 -8.91
N ALA A 167 9.12 -0.54 -9.98
CA ALA A 167 8.06 -0.19 -10.94
C ALA A 167 6.68 -0.14 -10.27
N ALA A 168 6.38 -1.10 -9.39
CA ALA A 168 5.17 -1.12 -8.58
C ALA A 168 5.07 0.07 -7.62
N THR A 169 6.20 0.50 -7.05
CA THR A 169 6.25 1.72 -6.22
C THR A 169 5.85 2.94 -7.03
N VAL A 170 6.38 3.09 -8.24
CA VAL A 170 6.00 4.19 -9.13
C VAL A 170 4.52 4.12 -9.52
N LEU A 171 4.04 2.94 -9.93
CA LEU A 171 2.67 2.79 -10.40
C LEU A 171 1.63 2.94 -9.27
N GLY A 172 1.88 2.34 -8.11
CA GLY A 172 0.94 2.31 -6.98
C GLY A 172 1.06 3.51 -6.03
N ALA A 173 2.29 3.88 -5.65
CA ALA A 173 2.52 4.97 -4.69
C ALA A 173 2.57 6.33 -5.40
N CYS A 174 3.47 6.51 -6.38
CA CYS A 174 3.52 7.78 -7.13
C CYS A 174 2.25 7.99 -7.97
N GLY A 175 1.66 6.92 -8.51
CA GLY A 175 0.39 6.96 -9.21
C GLY A 175 -0.75 7.60 -8.41
N THR A 176 -0.75 7.48 -7.08
CA THR A 176 -1.72 8.18 -6.22
C THR A 176 -1.60 9.70 -6.36
N ALA A 177 -0.37 10.23 -6.39
CA ALA A 177 -0.14 11.66 -6.59
C ALA A 177 -0.51 12.10 -8.02
N PHE A 178 -0.24 11.26 -9.02
CA PHE A 178 -0.63 11.55 -10.41
C PHE A 178 -2.15 11.61 -10.59
N ALA A 179 -2.88 10.68 -9.96
CA ALA A 179 -4.35 10.72 -9.93
C ALA A 179 -4.86 11.99 -9.23
N MET A 180 -4.24 12.42 -8.12
CA MET A 180 -4.59 13.69 -7.46
C MET A 180 -4.33 14.90 -8.34
N ARG A 181 -3.31 14.87 -9.21
CA ARG A 181 -3.09 15.94 -10.20
C ARG A 181 -4.21 15.99 -11.24
N TYR A 182 -4.70 14.85 -11.71
CA TYR A 182 -5.87 14.79 -12.58
C TYR A 182 -7.13 15.32 -11.87
N ILE A 183 -7.41 14.86 -10.62
CA ILE A 183 -8.51 15.39 -9.78
C ILE A 183 -8.42 16.92 -9.72
N ARG A 184 -7.25 17.47 -9.41
CA ARG A 184 -7.05 18.92 -9.28
C ARG A 184 -7.33 19.67 -10.58
N ALA A 185 -6.84 19.18 -11.71
CA ALA A 185 -7.08 19.79 -13.01
C ALA A 185 -8.57 19.76 -13.39
N ASN A 186 -9.24 18.63 -13.14
CA ASN A 186 -10.67 18.47 -13.36
C ASN A 186 -11.48 19.45 -12.50
N ILE A 187 -11.13 19.63 -11.22
CA ILE A 187 -11.74 20.64 -10.34
C ILE A 187 -11.59 22.05 -10.92
N GLN A 188 -10.41 22.40 -11.42
CA GLN A 188 -10.17 23.73 -12.02
C GLN A 188 -11.05 23.93 -13.25
N GLY A 189 -11.12 22.96 -14.17
CA GLY A 189 -12.03 23.01 -15.31
C GLY A 189 -13.50 23.13 -14.89
N GLY A 190 -13.91 22.41 -13.84
CA GLY A 190 -15.25 22.51 -13.25
C GLY A 190 -15.59 23.92 -12.75
N ILE A 191 -14.63 24.60 -12.13
CA ILE A 191 -14.82 25.98 -11.67
C ILE A 191 -14.96 26.95 -12.85
N GLU A 192 -14.13 26.80 -13.89
CA GLU A 192 -14.21 27.62 -15.11
C GLU A 192 -15.56 27.50 -15.82
N ILE A 193 -16.22 26.34 -15.72
CA ILE A 193 -17.56 26.12 -16.29
C ILE A 193 -18.72 26.42 -15.30
N GLY A 194 -18.42 26.98 -14.13
CA GLY A 194 -19.41 27.59 -13.23
C GLY A 194 -19.70 26.87 -11.91
N PHE A 195 -18.98 25.80 -11.56
CA PHE A 195 -19.15 25.17 -10.24
C PHE A 195 -18.38 25.89 -9.13
N ASP A 196 -18.92 25.89 -7.90
CA ASP A 196 -18.12 26.23 -6.74
C ASP A 196 -17.07 25.14 -6.44
N ALA A 197 -16.01 25.51 -5.71
CA ALA A 197 -14.89 24.62 -5.44
C ALA A 197 -15.27 23.33 -4.68
N LYS A 198 -16.25 23.41 -3.77
CA LYS A 198 -16.68 22.25 -2.97
C LYS A 198 -17.44 21.26 -3.85
N THR A 199 -18.38 21.75 -4.64
CA THR A 199 -19.16 20.94 -5.58
C THR A 199 -18.26 20.30 -6.65
N ALA A 200 -17.36 21.08 -7.25
CA ALA A 200 -16.39 20.58 -8.23
C ALA A 200 -15.49 19.48 -7.64
N THR A 201 -15.04 19.64 -6.39
CA THR A 201 -14.22 18.63 -5.69
C THR A 201 -14.96 17.32 -5.53
N LEU A 202 -16.23 17.37 -5.08
CA LEU A 202 -17.05 16.17 -4.90
C LEU A 202 -17.27 15.45 -6.24
N ILE A 203 -17.67 16.18 -7.28
CA ILE A 203 -17.92 15.62 -8.62
C ILE A 203 -16.66 14.95 -9.18
N ALA A 204 -15.51 15.65 -9.16
CA ALA A 204 -14.28 15.13 -9.72
C ALA A 204 -13.82 13.86 -8.98
N ALA A 205 -13.75 13.90 -7.65
CA ALA A 205 -13.30 12.77 -6.84
C ALA A 205 -14.19 11.52 -7.02
N GLN A 206 -15.52 11.70 -6.99
CA GLN A 206 -16.46 10.60 -7.14
C GLN A 206 -16.45 10.02 -8.57
N THR A 207 -16.30 10.87 -9.60
CA THR A 207 -16.20 10.43 -11.00
C THR A 207 -14.99 9.55 -11.22
N ILE A 208 -13.83 9.94 -10.67
CA ILE A 208 -12.58 9.16 -10.81
C ILE A 208 -12.66 7.85 -10.03
N LYS A 209 -13.23 7.87 -8.82
CA LYS A 209 -13.51 6.64 -8.08
C LYS A 209 -14.38 5.69 -8.91
N GLY A 210 -15.47 6.19 -9.49
CA GLY A 210 -16.36 5.39 -10.34
C GLY A 210 -15.66 4.82 -11.57
N ALA A 211 -14.85 5.62 -12.26
CA ALA A 211 -14.08 5.16 -13.42
C ALA A 211 -13.12 4.02 -13.06
N ALA A 212 -12.41 4.12 -11.94
CA ALA A 212 -11.54 3.07 -11.44
C ALA A 212 -12.33 1.80 -11.05
N ASP A 213 -13.43 1.97 -10.30
CA ASP A 213 -14.27 0.86 -9.85
C ASP A 213 -14.90 0.08 -11.00
N LEU A 214 -15.26 0.75 -12.11
CA LEU A 214 -15.76 0.10 -13.32
C LEU A 214 -14.75 -0.91 -13.86
N LEU A 215 -13.49 -0.52 -13.97
CA LEU A 215 -12.42 -1.41 -14.46
C LEU A 215 -12.13 -2.53 -13.47
N LEU A 216 -12.04 -2.22 -12.17
CA LEU A 216 -11.73 -3.18 -11.12
C LEU A 216 -12.83 -4.22 -10.89
N THR A 217 -14.07 -3.92 -11.30
CA THR A 217 -15.24 -4.79 -11.13
C THR A 217 -15.55 -5.56 -12.41
N LYS A 218 -15.51 -4.90 -13.58
CA LYS A 218 -15.87 -5.53 -14.85
C LYS A 218 -14.71 -6.25 -15.54
N GLY A 219 -13.46 -5.86 -15.25
CA GLY A 219 -12.29 -6.36 -15.97
C GLY A 219 -12.26 -5.98 -17.45
N SER A 220 -13.04 -4.97 -17.86
CA SER A 220 -13.12 -4.50 -19.24
C SER A 220 -11.89 -3.68 -19.64
N HIS A 221 -11.59 -3.64 -20.93
CA HIS A 221 -10.53 -2.77 -21.44
C HIS A 221 -10.94 -1.29 -21.27
N PRO A 222 -10.03 -0.37 -20.86
CA PRO A 222 -10.36 1.05 -20.66
C PRO A 222 -11.06 1.71 -21.86
N GLU A 223 -10.54 1.51 -23.07
CA GLU A 223 -11.15 2.06 -24.30
C GLU A 223 -12.60 1.59 -24.50
N GLN A 224 -12.97 0.38 -24.08
CA GLN A 224 -14.35 -0.08 -24.19
C GLN A 224 -15.30 0.68 -23.25
N GLU A 225 -14.85 1.11 -22.07
CA GLU A 225 -15.66 1.94 -21.19
C GLU A 225 -15.68 3.40 -21.67
N ILE A 226 -14.61 3.88 -22.30
CA ILE A 226 -14.56 5.21 -22.95
C ILE A 226 -15.53 5.28 -24.13
N ASP A 227 -15.54 4.27 -25.01
CA ASP A 227 -16.45 4.21 -26.16
C ASP A 227 -17.93 4.29 -25.73
N LYS A 228 -18.30 3.65 -24.62
CA LYS A 228 -19.67 3.66 -24.09
C LYS A 228 -20.17 5.05 -23.70
N VAL A 229 -19.27 5.96 -23.32
CA VAL A 229 -19.59 7.34 -22.93
C VAL A 229 -19.25 8.36 -24.03
N THR A 230 -18.79 7.88 -25.19
CA THR A 230 -18.34 8.71 -26.32
C THR A 230 -19.35 8.61 -27.46
N THR A 231 -20.27 9.56 -27.52
CA THR A 231 -21.29 9.61 -28.58
C THR A 231 -20.79 10.39 -29.80
N PRO A 232 -21.23 10.03 -31.03
CA PRO A 232 -20.93 10.82 -32.23
C PRO A 232 -21.34 12.29 -32.06
N LYS A 233 -20.43 13.23 -32.37
CA LYS A 233 -20.60 14.68 -32.20
C LYS A 233 -20.87 15.14 -30.74
N GLY A 234 -20.60 14.28 -29.75
CA GLY A 234 -20.82 14.59 -28.33
C GLY A 234 -19.74 15.46 -27.70
N CYS A 235 -20.00 15.95 -26.50
CA CYS A 235 -19.03 16.73 -25.73
C CYS A 235 -17.83 15.89 -25.26
N THR A 236 -18.02 14.57 -25.00
CA THR A 236 -16.95 13.67 -24.57
C THR A 236 -15.83 13.59 -25.60
N ILE A 237 -16.14 13.34 -26.87
CA ILE A 237 -15.13 13.23 -27.92
C ILE A 237 -14.40 14.55 -28.15
N ALA A 238 -15.09 15.68 -28.07
CA ALA A 238 -14.47 17.00 -28.17
C ALA A 238 -13.45 17.23 -27.04
N GLY A 239 -13.81 16.87 -25.80
CA GLY A 239 -12.92 16.96 -24.65
C GLY A 239 -11.71 16.02 -24.74
N LEU A 240 -11.92 14.75 -25.11
CA LEU A 240 -10.85 13.76 -25.27
C LEU A 240 -9.84 14.20 -26.34
N ASN A 241 -10.32 14.69 -27.50
CA ASN A 241 -9.45 15.17 -28.55
C ASN A 241 -8.59 16.36 -28.09
N GLU A 242 -9.18 17.33 -27.38
CA GLU A 242 -8.42 18.46 -26.85
C GLU A 242 -7.37 18.00 -25.84
N MET A 243 -7.71 17.08 -24.92
CA MET A 243 -6.73 16.52 -23.97
C MET A 243 -5.55 15.84 -24.67
N GLU A 244 -5.82 15.08 -25.73
CA GLU A 244 -4.77 14.41 -26.50
C GLU A 244 -3.94 15.38 -27.34
N HIS A 245 -4.55 16.42 -27.92
CA HIS A 245 -3.81 17.51 -28.58
C HIS A 245 -2.84 18.22 -27.64
N GLN A 246 -3.21 18.37 -26.36
CA GLN A 246 -2.33 18.93 -25.32
C GLN A 246 -1.36 17.88 -24.72
N GLY A 247 -1.37 16.65 -25.23
CA GLY A 247 -0.43 15.60 -24.85
C GLY A 247 -0.69 14.97 -23.49
N PHE A 248 -1.95 14.86 -23.05
CA PHE A 248 -2.33 14.28 -21.76
C PHE A 248 -1.70 12.90 -21.53
N SER A 249 -1.96 11.94 -22.43
CA SER A 249 -1.41 10.58 -22.34
C SER A 249 0.13 10.58 -22.32
N SER A 250 0.75 11.37 -23.19
CA SER A 250 2.20 11.51 -23.26
C SER A 250 2.81 12.05 -21.96
N SER A 251 2.15 13.03 -21.33
CA SER A 251 2.62 13.62 -20.08
C SER A 251 2.65 12.60 -18.93
N LEU A 252 1.61 11.77 -18.82
CA LEU A 252 1.51 10.74 -17.78
C LEU A 252 2.54 9.64 -17.98
N ILE A 253 2.66 9.11 -19.21
CA ILE A 253 3.64 8.06 -19.56
C ILE A 253 5.06 8.55 -19.23
N ARG A 254 5.41 9.77 -19.65
CA ARG A 254 6.74 10.34 -19.36
C ARG A 254 6.95 10.58 -17.87
N GLY A 255 5.93 10.98 -17.12
CA GLY A 255 6.01 11.15 -15.66
C GLY A 255 6.30 9.84 -14.93
N VAL A 256 5.65 8.74 -15.34
CA VAL A 256 5.92 7.40 -14.83
C VAL A 256 7.35 6.98 -15.13
N LEU A 257 7.79 7.09 -16.38
CA LEU A 257 9.15 6.74 -16.79
C LEU A 257 10.21 7.58 -16.08
N ALA A 258 9.99 8.90 -15.93
CA ALA A 258 10.91 9.78 -15.21
C ALA A 258 11.07 9.37 -13.74
N SER A 259 9.97 9.01 -13.08
CA SER A 259 9.98 8.53 -11.69
C SER A 259 10.73 7.21 -11.56
N TYR A 260 10.50 6.27 -12.47
CA TYR A 260 11.22 4.99 -12.49
C TYR A 260 12.72 5.16 -12.74
N ASN A 261 13.08 5.97 -13.73
CA ASN A 261 14.48 6.28 -14.04
C ASN A 261 15.21 7.00 -12.90
N LYS A 262 14.50 7.72 -12.03
CA LYS A 262 15.09 8.34 -10.84
C LYS A 262 15.49 7.29 -9.81
N ILE A 263 14.67 6.26 -9.59
CA ILE A 263 14.98 5.16 -8.67
C ILE A 263 16.23 4.41 -9.13
N LEU A 264 16.36 4.12 -10.44
CA LEU A 264 17.52 3.40 -10.97
C LEU A 264 18.86 4.16 -10.87
N LYS A 265 18.82 5.48 -10.59
CA LYS A 265 20.01 6.32 -10.43
C LYS A 265 20.43 6.49 -8.97
N ASP A 266 19.59 6.10 -8.02
CA ASP A 266 19.80 6.19 -6.58
C ASP A 266 20.30 4.85 -6.03
#